data_AF-A0A2T1CB61-F1
#
_entry.id   AF-A0A2T1CB61-F1
#
_cell.length_a   1.000
_cell.length_b   1.000
_cell.length_c   1.000
_cell.angle_alpha   90.00
_cell.angle_beta   90.00
_cell.angle_gamma   90.00
#
_symmetry.space_group_name_H-M   'P 1'
#
loop_
_entity.id
_entity.type
_entity.pdbx_description
1 polymer ?
#
loop_
_entity_poly.entity_id
_entity_poly.type
_entity_poly.pdbx_seq_one_letter_code
_entity_poly.pdbx_strand_id
1 'polypeptide(L)' 'LSHEGFGWALIFSGRLLLVSRTLRDAQRFGFDSLEKLAIEGEKLTESGIALAHCFSEVRKL' A
#
# COMPACT_ATOMS: atom_id res chain seq x y z
N LEU A 1 6.37 -2.23 12.91
CA LEU A 1 5.25 -1.59 13.63
C LEU A 1 5.71 -1.32 15.04
N SER A 2 5.40 -0.16 15.60
CA SER A 2 5.66 0.13 17.02
C SER A 2 4.79 -0.76 17.92
N HIS A 3 5.13 -0.81 19.21
CA HIS A 3 4.35 -1.53 20.22
C HIS A 3 2.93 -0.98 20.39
N GLU A 4 2.68 0.27 19.98
CA GLU A 4 1.37 0.92 19.98
C GLU A 4 0.58 0.71 18.67
N GLY A 5 1.08 -0.09 17.73
CA GLY A 5 0.38 -0.37 16.47
C GLY A 5 0.51 0.73 15.41
N PHE A 6 1.41 1.71 15.61
CA PHE A 6 1.76 2.71 14.60
C PHE A 6 2.87 2.24 13.65
N GLY A 7 2.81 2.66 12.40
CA GLY A 7 3.92 2.50 11.47
C GLY A 7 3.52 2.77 10.03
N TRP A 8 4.12 2.02 9.11
CA TRP A 8 3.87 2.18 7.67
C TRP A 8 3.78 0.82 6.98
N ALA A 9 2.92 0.74 5.97
CA ALA A 9 2.99 -0.26 4.92
C ALA A 9 3.56 0.42 3.67
N LEU A 10 4.75 -0.01 3.26
CA LEU A 10 5.48 0.53 2.13
C LEU A 10 5.69 -0.58 1.10
N ILE A 11 5.33 -0.32 -0.15
CA ILE A 11 5.58 -1.24 -1.28
C ILE A 11 6.41 -0.51 -2.31
N PHE A 12 7.52 -1.13 -2.72
CA PHE A 12 8.48 -0.56 -3.66
C PHE A 12 8.61 -1.44 -4.91
N SER A 13 9.02 -0.82 -6.01
CA SER A 13 9.57 -1.50 -7.17
C SER A 13 10.78 -0.70 -7.64
N GLY A 14 11.97 -1.30 -7.55
CA GLY A 14 13.22 -0.55 -7.63
C GLY A 14 13.30 0.51 -6.55
N ARG A 15 13.53 1.77 -6.96
CA ARG A 15 13.51 2.94 -6.06
C ARG A 15 12.18 3.67 -6.01
N LEU A 16 11.16 3.19 -6.73
CA LEU A 16 9.84 3.80 -6.76
C LEU A 16 8.97 3.24 -5.64
N LEU A 17 8.48 4.13 -4.77
CA LEU A 17 7.49 3.78 -3.74
C LEU A 17 6.08 3.80 -4.37
N LEU A 18 5.49 2.61 -4.53
CA LEU A 18 4.19 2.40 -5.17
C LEU A 18 3.02 2.53 -4.18
N VAL A 19 3.23 2.09 -2.93
CA VAL A 19 2.25 2.27 -1.86
C VAL A 19 2.96 2.87 -0.66
N SER A 20 2.41 3.96 -0.15
CA SER A 20 2.80 4.57 1.12
C SER A 20 1.58 4.76 2.00
N ARG A 21 1.40 3.87 2.97
CA ARG A 21 0.26 3.93 3.90
C ARG A 21 0.75 4.04 5.32
N THR A 22 0.31 5.08 6.02
CA THR A 22 0.41 5.15 7.48
C THR A 22 -0.51 4.11 8.09
N LEU A 23 -0.02 3.43 9.12
CA LEU A 23 -0.76 2.48 9.92
C LEU A 23 -0.93 3.03 11.33
N ARG A 24 -2.16 2.91 11.84
CA ARG A 24 -2.58 3.20 13.21
C ARG A 24 -3.48 2.06 13.64
N ASP A 25 -3.40 1.67 14.91
CA ASP A 25 -4.18 0.57 15.47
C ASP A 25 -4.07 -0.73 14.65
N ALA A 26 -2.86 -1.05 14.17
CA ALA A 26 -2.63 -2.19 13.28
C ALA A 26 -3.14 -3.54 13.84
N GLN A 27 -3.19 -3.67 15.17
CA GLN A 27 -3.78 -4.82 15.87
C GLN A 27 -5.28 -5.02 15.60
N ARG A 28 -5.98 -4.00 15.09
CA ARG A 28 -7.39 -4.04 14.71
C ARG A 28 -7.60 -4.18 13.21
N PHE A 29 -6.55 -4.46 12.44
CA PHE A 29 -6.65 -4.59 10.99
C PHE A 29 -7.68 -5.65 10.60
N GLY A 30 -8.67 -5.25 9.80
CA GLY A 30 -9.78 -6.08 9.37
C GLY A 30 -10.75 -5.27 8.52
N PHE A 31 -11.67 -5.97 7.85
CA PHE A 31 -12.70 -5.38 7.01
C PHE A 31 -14.05 -6.01 7.36
N ASP A 32 -15.13 -5.26 7.17
CA ASP A 32 -16.48 -5.75 7.52
C ASP A 32 -16.95 -6.90 6.62
N SER A 33 -16.36 -7.06 5.43
CA SER A 33 -16.64 -8.14 4.50
C SER A 33 -15.47 -8.41 3.54
N LEU A 34 -15.51 -9.54 2.86
CA LEU A 34 -14.51 -9.90 1.85
C LEU A 34 -14.56 -8.96 0.64
N GLU A 35 -15.74 -8.46 0.28
CA GLU A 35 -15.93 -7.51 -0.81
C GLU A 35 -15.26 -6.17 -0.49
N LYS A 36 -15.40 -5.66 0.74
CA LYS A 36 -14.71 -4.44 1.17
C LYS A 36 -13.19 -4.61 1.17
N LEU A 37 -12.70 -5.76 1.62
CA LEU A 37 -11.28 -6.11 1.53
C LEU A 37 -10.80 -6.05 0.08
N ALA A 38 -11.54 -6.68 -0.85
CA ALA A 38 -11.19 -6.72 -2.26
C ALA A 38 -11.16 -5.31 -2.88
N ILE A 39 -12.19 -4.49 -2.64
CA ILE A 39 -12.28 -3.13 -3.16
C ILE A 39 -11.12 -2.25 -2.68
N GLU A 40 -10.77 -2.30 -1.38
CA GLU A 40 -9.66 -1.50 -0.86
C GLU A 40 -8.31 -2.00 -1.39
N GLY A 41 -8.14 -3.31 -1.57
CA GLY A 41 -6.96 -3.88 -2.20
C GLY A 41 -6.81 -3.49 -3.68
N GLU A 42 -7.91 -3.50 -4.43
CA GLU A 42 -7.95 -3.11 -5.84
C GLU A 42 -7.56 -1.65 -6.03
N LYS A 43 -8.12 -0.73 -5.22
CA LYS A 43 -7.74 0.69 -5.24
C LYS A 43 -6.24 0.92 -5.05
N LEU A 44 -5.62 0.22 -4.09
CA LEU A 44 -4.18 0.32 -3.84
C LEU A 44 -3.38 -0.23 -5.03
N THR A 45 -3.86 -1.32 -5.63
CA THR A 45 -3.20 -1.98 -6.77
C THR A 45 -3.25 -1.10 -8.01
N GLU A 46 -4.42 -0.57 -8.37
CA GLU A 46 -4.61 0.32 -9.51
C GLU A 46 -3.77 1.60 -9.36
N SER A 47 -3.76 2.21 -8.18
CA SER A 47 -2.95 3.39 -7.90
C SER A 47 -1.45 3.09 -8.02
N GLY A 48 -0.99 1.95 -7.50
CA GLY A 48 0.39 1.51 -7.66
C GLY A 48 0.77 1.25 -9.12
N ILE A 49 -0.10 0.61 -9.89
CA ILE A 49 0.11 0.39 -11.33
C ILE A 49 0.21 1.72 -12.08
N ALA A 50 -0.68 2.67 -11.79
CA ALA A 50 -0.63 4.00 -12.41
C ALA A 50 0.71 4.70 -12.13
N LEU A 51 1.19 4.69 -10.88
CA LEU A 51 2.50 5.25 -10.53
C LEU A 51 3.65 4.53 -11.25
N ALA A 52 3.59 3.20 -11.35
CA ALA A 52 4.59 2.41 -12.03
C ALA A 52 4.69 2.72 -13.54
N HIS A 53 3.57 3.08 -14.18
CA HIS A 53 3.54 3.54 -15.57
C HIS A 53 4.05 4.98 -15.71
N CYS A 54 3.68 5.88 -14.80
CA CYS A 54 4.12 7.27 -14.83
C CYS A 54 5.63 7.44 -14.62
N PHE A 55 6.25 6.58 -13.79
CA PHE A 55 7.66 6.71 -13.38
C PHE A 55 8.48 5.47 -13.75
N SER A 56 8.40 5.06 -15.01
CA SER A 56 8.99 3.80 -15.49
C SER A 56 10.52 3.74 -15.33
N GLU A 57 11.20 4.88 -15.41
CA GLU A 57 12.64 5.03 -15.24
C GLU A 57 13.07 4.81 -13.80
N VAL A 58 12.30 5.30 -12.82
CA VAL A 58 12.61 5.14 -11.40
C VAL A 58 12.38 3.70 -10.95
N ARG A 59 11.36 3.04 -11.52
CA ARG A 59 11.03 1.63 -11.22
C ARG A 59 12.11 0.64 -11.68
N LYS A 60 12.88 0.99 -12.72
CA LYS A 60 13.91 0.11 -13.33
C LYS A 60 15.27 0.20 -12.65
N LEU A 61 15.43 1.10 -11.67
CA LEU A 61 16.65 1.28 -10.86
C LEU A 61 16.71 0.27 -9.72
#